data_AF-A0A2D0RF62-F1
#
_entry.id   AF-A0A2D0RF62-F1
#
_cell.length_a   1.000
_cell.length_b   1.000
_cell.length_c   1.000
_cell.angle_alpha   90.00
_cell.angle_beta   90.00
_cell.angle_gamma   90.00
#
_symmetry.space_group_name_H-M   'P 1'
#
loop_
_entity.id
_entity.type
_entity.pdbx_description
1 polymer ?
#
loop_
_entity_poly.entity_id
_entity_poly.type
_entity_poly.pdbx_seq_one_letter_code
_entity_poly.pdbx_strand_id
1 'polypeptide(L)'
;MEMAEKLLKSRAEAGDTQASFLLGHLYYEEGHYTEAEAVFDGIKDREPQALYQLAVMYYDGLVTTADPSKAVDYMRRVAECDTGSVRYAALYNLGRAYLQGYGVQASREEAEKYWLIAADDGNPNASVEAQSSLGLFYSSPEIRDLKRAFYWHSVACGNGSLESQGALGIMYLYGYGVSKNLLAAFYCLTEAAERGNVYAQGHLAAYYYQHKLYTRAALLAKRVCKYEDVSAIAKFTGCDPEYIRKGIAIGLFHYARCLQLGRGLTQNTEKALHYYTKAALMSPEVFKDLQMDLIYGRM
;
A
#
# COMPACT_ATOMS: atom_id res chain seq x y z
N MET A 1 29.87 9.38 9.67
CA MET A 1 29.19 9.83 8.45
C MET A 1 30.13 10.62 7.56
N GLU A 2 30.79 11.68 8.04
CA GLU A 2 31.82 12.41 7.27
C GLU A 2 32.90 11.51 6.62
N MET A 3 33.33 10.45 7.32
CA MET A 3 34.32 9.51 6.77
C MET A 3 33.76 8.69 5.60
N ALA A 4 32.47 8.32 5.64
CA ALA A 4 31.83 7.54 4.56
C ALA A 4 31.60 8.42 3.34
N GLU A 5 31.08 9.64 3.54
CA GLU A 5 30.91 10.63 2.47
C GLU A 5 32.25 10.96 1.79
N LYS A 6 33.31 11.24 2.57
CA LYS A 6 34.64 11.55 2.04
C LYS A 6 35.23 10.39 1.23
N LEU A 7 35.05 9.15 1.70
CA LEU A 7 35.50 7.96 0.99
C LEU A 7 34.73 7.78 -0.33
N LEU A 8 33.40 7.93 -0.30
CA LEU A 8 32.54 7.82 -1.48
C LEU A 8 32.87 8.91 -2.51
N LYS A 9 33.06 10.17 -2.07
CA LYS A 9 33.50 11.29 -2.93
C LYS A 9 34.81 10.99 -3.63
N SER A 10 35.83 10.55 -2.90
CA SER A 10 37.13 10.23 -3.48
C SER A 10 37.05 9.13 -4.55
N ARG A 11 36.19 8.13 -4.36
CA ARG A 11 35.97 7.07 -5.36
C ARG A 11 35.13 7.55 -6.54
N ALA A 12 34.11 8.35 -6.30
CA ALA A 12 33.27 8.97 -7.32
C ALA A 12 34.11 9.87 -8.26
N GLU A 13 35.01 10.68 -7.70
CA GLU A 13 35.98 11.50 -8.45
C GLU A 13 36.94 10.65 -9.30
N ALA A 14 37.25 9.43 -8.85
CA ALA A 14 38.03 8.45 -9.61
C ALA A 14 37.22 7.72 -10.70
N GLY A 15 35.95 8.06 -10.88
CA GLY A 15 35.07 7.50 -11.93
C GLY A 15 34.29 6.24 -11.53
N ASP A 16 34.30 5.86 -10.24
CA ASP A 16 33.55 4.72 -9.72
C ASP A 16 32.04 5.03 -9.65
N THR A 17 31.27 4.49 -10.59
CA THR A 17 29.83 4.75 -10.70
C THR A 17 29.03 4.18 -9.53
N GLN A 18 29.47 3.07 -8.94
CA GLN A 18 28.83 2.49 -7.77
C GLN A 18 29.04 3.37 -6.53
N ALA A 19 30.24 3.93 -6.36
CA ALA A 19 30.50 4.90 -5.30
C ALA A 19 29.68 6.18 -5.48
N SER A 20 29.56 6.68 -6.71
CA SER A 20 28.68 7.81 -7.03
C SER A 20 27.22 7.50 -6.71
N PHE A 21 26.72 6.31 -7.07
CA PHE A 21 25.34 5.92 -6.75
C PHE A 21 25.08 5.89 -5.24
N LEU A 22 26.00 5.29 -4.46
CA LEU A 22 25.90 5.28 -3.00
C LEU A 22 26.00 6.67 -2.39
N LEU A 23 26.80 7.56 -2.96
CA LEU A 23 26.90 8.96 -2.54
C LEU A 23 25.59 9.72 -2.78
N GLY A 24 24.97 9.52 -3.96
CA GLY A 24 23.66 10.10 -4.27
C GLY A 24 22.59 9.61 -3.30
N HIS A 25 22.59 8.31 -2.97
CA HIS A 25 21.70 7.76 -1.95
C HIS A 25 21.92 8.36 -0.56
N LEU A 26 23.17 8.55 -0.15
CA LEU A 26 23.49 9.21 1.12
C LEU A 26 22.87 10.61 1.18
N TYR A 27 23.04 11.41 0.13
CA TYR A 27 22.45 12.74 0.04
C TYR A 27 20.92 12.72 0.05
N TYR A 28 20.31 11.77 -0.65
CA TYR A 28 18.87 11.59 -0.65
C TYR A 28 18.32 11.33 0.76
N GLU A 29 18.92 10.40 1.51
CA GLU A 29 18.48 10.06 2.88
C GLU A 29 18.69 11.22 3.87
N GLU A 30 19.72 12.05 3.66
CA GLU A 30 19.96 13.26 4.45
C GLU A 30 19.08 14.46 4.05
N GLY A 31 18.30 14.34 2.98
CA GLY A 31 17.44 15.41 2.47
C GLY A 31 18.19 16.46 1.63
N HIS A 32 19.44 16.20 1.25
CA HIS A 32 20.25 17.02 0.35
C HIS A 32 19.89 16.72 -1.12
N TYR A 33 18.65 16.99 -1.51
CA TYR A 33 18.10 16.54 -2.80
C TYR A 33 18.76 17.19 -4.02
N THR A 34 19.28 18.41 -3.90
CA THR A 34 20.01 19.08 -4.99
C THR A 34 21.32 18.38 -5.33
N GLU A 35 22.05 17.95 -4.31
CA GLU A 35 23.29 17.19 -4.43
C GLU A 35 23.00 15.78 -4.94
N ALA A 36 21.94 15.14 -4.44
CA ALA A 36 21.49 13.84 -4.91
C ALA A 36 21.12 13.90 -6.41
N GLU A 37 20.35 14.91 -6.83
CA GLU A 37 19.96 15.12 -8.23
C GLU A 37 21.20 15.25 -9.12
N ALA A 38 22.15 16.11 -8.74
CA ALA A 38 23.38 16.32 -9.51
C ALA A 38 24.21 15.05 -9.65
N VAL A 39 24.33 14.27 -8.58
CA VAL A 39 25.07 13.00 -8.60
C VAL A 39 24.38 11.98 -9.49
N PHE A 40 23.07 11.76 -9.33
CA PHE A 40 22.34 10.80 -10.15
C PHE A 40 22.30 11.21 -11.63
N ASP A 41 22.11 12.48 -11.93
CA ASP A 41 22.12 13.00 -13.31
C ASP A 41 23.46 12.76 -14.02
N GLY A 42 24.58 12.83 -13.29
CA GLY A 42 25.93 12.58 -13.82
C GLY A 42 26.25 11.11 -14.14
N ILE A 43 25.47 10.17 -13.60
CA ILE A 43 25.65 8.72 -13.83
C ILE A 43 24.43 8.03 -14.48
N LYS A 44 23.35 8.76 -14.76
CA LYS A 44 22.07 8.22 -15.24
C LYS A 44 22.16 7.34 -16.49
N ASP A 45 23.08 7.64 -17.40
CA ASP A 45 23.22 6.90 -18.66
C ASP A 45 24.11 5.64 -18.52
N ARG A 46 24.80 5.48 -17.38
CA ARG A 46 25.69 4.35 -17.08
C ARG A 46 25.09 3.39 -16.05
N GLU A 47 24.23 3.88 -15.16
CA GLU A 47 23.65 3.13 -14.06
C GLU A 47 22.11 3.22 -14.08
N PRO A 48 21.38 2.14 -14.46
CA PRO A 48 19.92 2.12 -14.46
C PRO A 48 19.30 2.44 -13.10
N GLN A 49 19.97 2.05 -12.01
CA GLN A 49 19.54 2.38 -10.65
C GLN A 49 19.55 3.88 -10.40
N ALA A 50 20.57 4.60 -10.88
CA ALA A 50 20.63 6.05 -10.72
C ALA A 50 19.56 6.75 -11.57
N LEU A 51 19.34 6.28 -12.81
CA LEU A 51 18.26 6.79 -13.65
C LEU A 51 16.88 6.59 -13.00
N TYR A 52 16.67 5.43 -12.39
CA TYR A 52 15.45 5.15 -11.64
C TYR A 52 15.28 6.05 -10.41
N GLN A 53 16.33 6.23 -9.60
CA GLN A 53 16.25 7.11 -8.44
C GLN A 53 15.97 8.56 -8.85
N LEU A 54 16.64 9.04 -9.90
CA LEU A 54 16.36 10.35 -10.47
C LEU A 54 14.90 10.46 -10.94
N ALA A 55 14.36 9.41 -11.57
CA ALA A 55 12.96 9.37 -11.97
C ALA A 55 12.00 9.45 -10.77
N VAL A 56 12.28 8.73 -9.68
CA VAL A 56 11.50 8.80 -8.43
C VAL A 56 11.56 10.20 -7.83
N MET A 57 12.74 10.85 -7.82
CA MET A 57 12.87 12.22 -7.33
C MET A 57 12.06 13.23 -8.16
N TYR A 58 12.02 13.09 -9.49
CA TYR A 58 11.12 13.88 -10.35
C TYR A 58 9.64 13.57 -10.10
N TYR A 59 9.30 12.31 -9.82
CA TYR A 59 7.94 11.88 -9.53
C TYR A 59 7.42 12.45 -8.20
N ASP A 60 8.23 12.39 -7.15
CA ASP A 60 7.86 12.86 -5.81
C ASP A 60 8.03 14.38 -5.64
N GLY A 61 8.51 15.08 -6.68
CA GLY A 61 8.75 16.53 -6.65
C GLY A 61 9.85 16.95 -5.68
N LEU A 62 10.83 16.07 -5.45
CA LEU A 62 11.96 16.31 -4.54
C LEU A 62 13.11 17.09 -5.21
N VAL A 63 13.04 17.26 -6.52
CA VAL A 63 13.97 18.08 -7.31
C VAL A 63 13.51 19.53 -7.43
N THR A 64 14.44 20.41 -7.83
CA THR A 64 14.24 21.85 -7.95
C THR A 64 13.02 22.23 -8.81
N THR A 65 12.72 21.43 -9.85
CA THR A 65 11.53 21.57 -10.68
C THR A 65 10.94 20.19 -10.97
N ALA A 66 9.79 19.88 -10.35
CA ALA A 66 9.08 18.63 -10.63
C ALA A 66 8.72 18.53 -12.12
N ASP A 67 8.98 17.38 -12.71
CA ASP A 67 8.62 17.06 -14.09
C ASP A 67 8.14 15.61 -14.16
N PRO A 68 6.83 15.39 -13.91
CA PRO A 68 6.24 14.06 -13.94
C PRO A 68 6.39 13.35 -15.28
N SER A 69 6.39 14.09 -16.40
CA SER A 69 6.56 13.54 -17.73
C SER A 69 7.97 12.99 -17.91
N LYS A 70 8.97 13.76 -17.47
CA LYS A 70 10.38 13.33 -17.45
C LYS A 70 10.59 12.11 -16.54
N ALA A 71 9.91 12.05 -15.39
CA ALA A 71 9.93 10.89 -14.52
C ALA A 71 9.46 9.63 -15.25
N VAL A 72 8.32 9.69 -15.94
CA VAL A 72 7.78 8.56 -16.72
C VAL A 72 8.76 8.16 -17.82
N ASP A 73 9.31 9.11 -18.58
CA ASP A 73 10.24 8.81 -19.65
C ASP A 73 11.51 8.11 -19.14
N TYR A 74 12.02 8.52 -17.98
CA TYR A 74 13.14 7.85 -17.33
C TYR A 74 12.77 6.44 -16.86
N MET A 75 11.58 6.24 -16.28
CA MET A 75 11.11 4.90 -15.90
C MET A 75 10.93 3.99 -17.12
N ARG A 76 10.47 4.50 -18.27
CA ARG A 76 10.40 3.71 -19.53
C ARG A 76 11.76 3.23 -19.98
N ARG A 77 12.77 4.12 -19.97
CA ARG A 77 14.15 3.76 -20.30
C ARG A 77 14.71 2.69 -19.36
N VAL A 78 14.42 2.77 -18.06
CA VAL A 78 14.82 1.73 -17.09
C VAL A 78 14.09 0.41 -17.35
N ALA A 79 12.82 0.46 -17.75
CA ALA A 79 12.04 -0.74 -18.06
C ALA A 79 12.55 -1.51 -19.29
N GLU A 80 13.22 -0.82 -20.21
CA GLU A 80 13.87 -1.39 -21.40
C GLU A 80 15.23 -2.03 -21.11
N CYS A 81 15.83 -1.79 -19.94
CA CYS A 81 17.07 -2.45 -19.55
C CYS A 81 16.82 -3.95 -19.25
N ASP A 82 17.55 -4.84 -19.92
CA ASP A 82 17.33 -6.30 -19.84
C ASP A 82 17.70 -6.95 -18.50
N THR A 83 18.35 -6.23 -17.57
CA THR A 83 18.86 -6.83 -16.33
C THR A 83 18.69 -5.94 -15.11
N GLY A 84 18.04 -6.48 -14.07
CA GLY A 84 18.06 -5.93 -12.71
C GLY A 84 16.69 -5.83 -12.05
N SER A 85 16.63 -5.99 -10.73
CA SER A 85 15.41 -5.81 -9.93
C SER A 85 14.78 -4.42 -10.08
N VAL A 86 15.59 -3.41 -10.39
CA VAL A 86 15.14 -2.03 -10.65
C VAL A 86 14.16 -1.93 -11.82
N ARG A 87 14.26 -2.84 -12.80
CA ARG A 87 13.32 -2.91 -13.93
C ARG A 87 11.89 -3.13 -13.45
N TYR A 88 11.68 -4.07 -12.54
CA TYR A 88 10.35 -4.37 -12.00
C TYR A 88 9.79 -3.21 -11.18
N ALA A 89 10.64 -2.49 -10.45
CA ALA A 89 10.25 -1.29 -9.72
C ALA A 89 9.83 -0.14 -10.66
N ALA A 90 10.56 0.05 -11.77
CA ALA A 90 10.20 1.01 -12.82
C ALA A 90 8.86 0.65 -13.50
N LEU A 91 8.69 -0.61 -13.89
CA LEU A 91 7.43 -1.10 -14.47
C LEU A 91 6.26 -0.94 -13.48
N TYR A 92 6.47 -1.24 -12.21
CA TYR A 92 5.46 -1.04 -11.16
C TYR A 92 5.04 0.43 -11.05
N ASN A 93 6.00 1.35 -11.01
CA ASN A 93 5.71 2.78 -10.92
C ASN A 93 5.12 3.36 -12.21
N LEU A 94 5.48 2.83 -13.40
CA LEU A 94 4.77 3.15 -14.64
C LEU A 94 3.30 2.78 -14.55
N GLY A 95 2.98 1.59 -14.03
CA GLY A 95 1.60 1.19 -13.82
C GLY A 95 0.83 2.15 -12.90
N ARG A 96 1.48 2.62 -11.82
CA ARG A 96 0.91 3.66 -10.93
C ARG A 96 0.70 4.99 -11.64
N ALA A 97 1.69 5.43 -12.42
CA ALA A 97 1.62 6.68 -13.18
C ALA A 97 0.44 6.68 -14.17
N TYR A 98 0.25 5.58 -14.90
CA TYR A 98 -0.89 5.41 -15.81
C TYR A 98 -2.23 5.30 -15.09
N LEU A 99 -2.29 4.63 -13.93
CA LEU A 99 -3.55 4.58 -13.16
C LEU A 99 -3.95 5.98 -12.65
N GLN A 100 -2.98 6.78 -12.22
CA GLN A 100 -3.19 8.10 -11.61
C GLN A 100 -3.23 9.25 -12.62
N GLY A 101 -2.77 9.03 -13.86
CA GLY A 101 -2.57 10.09 -14.84
C GLY A 101 -1.44 11.06 -14.47
N TYR A 102 -0.41 10.58 -13.76
CA TYR A 102 0.70 11.40 -13.29
C TYR A 102 1.83 11.39 -14.30
N GLY A 103 2.07 12.52 -14.99
CA GLY A 103 3.07 12.62 -16.07
C GLY A 103 2.67 11.94 -17.38
N VAL A 104 1.51 11.28 -17.43
CA VAL A 104 0.92 10.64 -18.60
C VAL A 104 -0.59 10.79 -18.59
N GLN A 105 -1.23 10.62 -19.74
CA GLN A 105 -2.67 10.45 -19.78
C GLN A 105 -3.06 9.16 -19.05
N ALA A 106 -4.04 9.26 -18.16
CA ALA A 106 -4.52 8.12 -17.39
C ALA A 106 -5.05 6.99 -18.30
N SER A 107 -4.65 5.76 -18.05
CA SER A 107 -5.15 4.56 -18.71
C SER A 107 -5.05 3.36 -17.78
N ARG A 108 -6.19 2.70 -17.55
CA ARG A 108 -6.24 1.47 -16.75
C ARG A 108 -5.64 0.28 -17.50
N GLU A 109 -5.78 0.27 -18.81
CA GLU A 109 -5.25 -0.77 -19.69
C GLU A 109 -3.71 -0.77 -19.68
N GLU A 110 -3.09 0.41 -19.79
CA GLU A 110 -1.63 0.51 -19.66
C GLU A 110 -1.18 0.22 -18.22
N ALA A 111 -1.93 0.66 -17.21
CA ALA A 111 -1.62 0.34 -15.82
C ALA A 111 -1.58 -1.18 -15.57
N GLU A 112 -2.62 -1.90 -16.02
CA GLU A 112 -2.71 -3.36 -15.94
C GLU A 112 -1.55 -4.01 -16.68
N LYS A 113 -1.28 -3.60 -17.93
CA LYS A 113 -0.19 -4.13 -18.74
C LYS A 113 1.17 -3.99 -18.08
N TYR A 114 1.52 -2.80 -17.58
CA TYR A 114 2.80 -2.58 -16.91
C TYR A 114 2.91 -3.40 -15.62
N TRP A 115 1.83 -3.50 -14.84
CA TRP A 115 1.83 -4.33 -13.64
C TRP A 115 1.91 -5.83 -13.93
N LEU A 116 1.27 -6.33 -15.00
CA LEU A 116 1.40 -7.73 -15.40
C LEU A 116 2.85 -8.08 -15.74
N ILE A 117 3.57 -7.19 -16.45
CA ILE A 117 4.99 -7.37 -16.76
C ILE A 117 5.84 -7.27 -15.47
N ALA A 118 5.51 -6.34 -14.58
CA ALA A 118 6.23 -6.16 -13.31
C ALA A 118 6.05 -7.33 -12.34
N ALA A 119 4.87 -7.96 -12.36
CA ALA A 119 4.52 -9.10 -11.51
C ALA A 119 5.09 -10.42 -12.04
N ASP A 120 5.41 -10.48 -13.33
CA ASP A 120 6.12 -11.58 -14.02
C ASP A 120 5.53 -12.97 -13.69
N ASP A 121 4.22 -13.11 -13.93
CA ASP A 121 3.43 -14.32 -13.62
C ASP A 121 3.63 -14.86 -12.18
N GLY A 122 3.89 -13.96 -11.23
CA GLY A 122 4.05 -14.32 -9.83
C GLY A 122 5.45 -14.76 -9.42
N ASN A 123 6.45 -14.55 -10.28
CA ASN A 123 7.86 -14.77 -9.95
C ASN A 123 8.22 -14.08 -8.62
N PRO A 124 8.73 -14.82 -7.61
CA PRO A 124 9.09 -14.26 -6.30
C PRO A 124 10.22 -13.22 -6.36
N ASN A 125 11.01 -13.20 -7.43
CA ASN A 125 12.08 -12.22 -7.64
C ASN A 125 11.61 -10.97 -8.41
N ALA A 126 10.33 -10.90 -8.77
CA ALA A 126 9.71 -9.75 -9.44
C ALA A 126 9.07 -8.78 -8.42
N SER A 127 8.19 -7.87 -8.86
CA SER A 127 7.53 -6.92 -7.94
C SER A 127 6.33 -7.54 -7.22
N VAL A 128 6.48 -7.74 -5.91
CA VAL A 128 5.39 -8.15 -5.01
C VAL A 128 4.34 -7.04 -4.86
N GLU A 129 4.77 -5.78 -4.98
CA GLU A 129 3.89 -4.61 -5.02
C GLU A 129 2.98 -4.65 -6.25
N ALA A 130 3.52 -4.97 -7.44
CA ALA A 130 2.71 -5.13 -8.64
C ALA A 130 1.72 -6.28 -8.53
N GLN A 131 2.14 -7.43 -7.97
CA GLN A 131 1.26 -8.56 -7.69
C GLN A 131 0.10 -8.14 -6.75
N SER A 132 0.42 -7.37 -5.69
CA SER A 132 -0.57 -6.85 -4.75
C SER A 132 -1.52 -5.85 -5.43
N SER A 133 -0.99 -4.92 -6.23
CA SER A 133 -1.77 -3.93 -6.97
C SER A 133 -2.69 -4.56 -8.01
N LEU A 134 -2.28 -5.63 -8.69
CA LEU A 134 -3.17 -6.40 -9.57
C LEU A 134 -4.32 -7.04 -8.78
N GLY A 135 -4.04 -7.59 -7.59
CA GLY A 135 -5.08 -8.10 -6.70
C GLY A 135 -6.14 -7.04 -6.38
N LEU A 136 -5.71 -5.83 -6.02
CA LEU A 136 -6.61 -4.71 -5.73
C LEU A 136 -7.31 -4.20 -7.01
N PHE A 137 -6.61 -4.14 -8.14
CA PHE A 137 -7.13 -3.70 -9.43
C PHE A 137 -8.31 -4.57 -9.87
N TYR A 138 -8.15 -5.88 -9.83
CA TYR A 138 -9.23 -6.82 -10.18
C TYR A 138 -10.32 -6.89 -9.11
N SER A 139 -10.03 -6.51 -7.86
CA SER A 139 -11.02 -6.38 -6.78
C SER A 139 -11.88 -5.11 -6.88
N SER A 140 -11.48 -4.15 -7.72
CA SER A 140 -12.19 -2.87 -7.85
C SER A 140 -13.64 -3.08 -8.29
N PRO A 141 -14.58 -2.22 -7.87
CA PRO A 141 -15.98 -2.30 -8.28
C PRO A 141 -16.18 -2.30 -9.81
N GLU A 142 -15.30 -1.63 -10.54
CA GLU A 142 -15.40 -1.46 -11.99
C GLU A 142 -14.91 -2.69 -12.77
N ILE A 143 -13.81 -3.31 -12.35
CA ILE A 143 -13.27 -4.49 -13.04
C ILE A 143 -13.92 -5.77 -12.50
N ARG A 144 -13.98 -5.90 -11.17
CA ARG A 144 -14.67 -6.97 -10.43
C ARG A 144 -14.39 -8.39 -10.92
N ASP A 145 -13.17 -8.66 -11.38
CA ASP A 145 -12.72 -10.02 -11.69
C ASP A 145 -12.16 -10.67 -10.43
N LEU A 146 -13.07 -11.11 -9.57
CA LEU A 146 -12.71 -11.62 -8.25
C LEU A 146 -11.86 -12.90 -8.32
N LYS A 147 -11.91 -13.66 -9.43
CA LYS A 147 -11.06 -14.85 -9.61
C LYS A 147 -9.61 -14.44 -9.88
N ARG A 148 -9.39 -13.45 -10.77
CA ARG A 148 -8.04 -12.89 -10.98
C ARG A 148 -7.53 -12.15 -9.75
N ALA A 149 -8.39 -11.42 -9.04
CA ALA A 149 -8.03 -10.83 -7.76
C ALA A 149 -7.53 -11.88 -6.75
N PHE A 150 -8.25 -13.00 -6.64
CA PHE A 150 -7.88 -14.08 -5.72
C PHE A 150 -6.52 -14.68 -6.09
N TYR A 151 -6.29 -14.92 -7.39
CA TYR A 151 -5.02 -15.41 -7.91
C TYR A 151 -3.87 -14.46 -7.51
N TRP A 152 -3.96 -13.18 -7.88
CA TRP A 152 -2.89 -12.23 -7.64
C TRP A 152 -2.62 -11.97 -6.16
N HIS A 153 -3.67 -11.89 -5.33
CA HIS A 153 -3.48 -11.81 -3.89
C HIS A 153 -2.86 -13.09 -3.31
N SER A 154 -3.21 -14.28 -3.83
CA SER A 154 -2.59 -15.55 -3.39
C SER A 154 -1.10 -15.58 -3.69
N VAL A 155 -0.73 -15.19 -4.91
CA VAL A 155 0.66 -15.08 -5.37
C VAL A 155 1.44 -14.07 -4.52
N ALA A 156 0.93 -12.85 -4.39
CA ALA A 156 1.57 -11.80 -3.59
C ALA A 156 1.73 -12.20 -2.12
N CYS A 157 0.72 -12.85 -1.53
CA CYS A 157 0.78 -13.38 -0.17
C CYS A 157 1.87 -14.45 -0.03
N GLY A 158 1.98 -15.38 -0.99
CA GLY A 158 3.05 -16.37 -1.04
C GLY A 158 4.44 -15.75 -1.13
N ASN A 159 4.55 -14.59 -1.75
CA ASN A 159 5.77 -13.78 -1.85
C ASN A 159 5.93 -12.75 -0.72
N GLY A 160 5.13 -12.83 0.35
CA GLY A 160 5.31 -12.06 1.58
C GLY A 160 4.46 -10.80 1.73
N SER A 161 3.54 -10.50 0.80
CA SER A 161 2.61 -9.36 0.91
C SER A 161 1.62 -9.54 2.07
N LEU A 162 1.77 -8.69 3.10
CA LEU A 162 0.89 -8.65 4.25
C LEU A 162 -0.50 -8.09 3.89
N GLU A 163 -0.54 -7.15 2.96
CA GLU A 163 -1.74 -6.52 2.41
C GLU A 163 -2.60 -7.56 1.69
N SER A 164 -1.98 -8.36 0.83
CA SER A 164 -2.66 -9.42 0.11
C SER A 164 -3.14 -10.53 1.05
N GLN A 165 -2.39 -10.83 2.12
CA GLN A 165 -2.87 -11.75 3.16
C GLN A 165 -4.16 -11.24 3.81
N GLY A 166 -4.23 -9.96 4.15
CA GLY A 166 -5.46 -9.33 4.67
C GLY A 166 -6.62 -9.42 3.68
N ALA A 167 -6.36 -9.15 2.39
CA ALA A 167 -7.36 -9.25 1.33
C ALA A 167 -7.90 -10.68 1.16
N LEU A 168 -7.02 -11.70 1.10
CA LEU A 168 -7.41 -13.10 1.05
C LEU A 168 -8.30 -13.52 2.21
N GLY A 169 -8.01 -12.98 3.41
CA GLY A 169 -8.84 -13.17 4.59
C GLY A 169 -10.31 -12.78 4.35
N ILE A 170 -10.53 -11.63 3.71
CA ILE A 170 -11.87 -11.14 3.33
C ILE A 170 -12.47 -11.97 2.19
N MET A 171 -11.65 -12.35 1.21
CA MET A 171 -12.10 -13.16 0.08
C MET A 171 -12.60 -14.53 0.54
N TYR A 172 -11.89 -15.20 1.45
CA TYR A 172 -12.35 -16.45 2.06
C TYR A 172 -13.55 -16.26 2.99
N LEU A 173 -13.64 -15.14 3.70
CA LEU A 173 -14.74 -14.88 4.62
C LEU A 173 -16.08 -14.76 3.87
N TYR A 174 -16.09 -13.98 2.80
CA TYR A 174 -17.30 -13.68 2.04
C TYR A 174 -17.48 -14.52 0.78
N GLY A 175 -16.47 -15.29 0.37
CA GLY A 175 -16.49 -16.12 -0.83
C GLY A 175 -16.31 -15.30 -2.11
N TYR A 176 -15.49 -14.25 -2.06
CA TYR A 176 -15.18 -13.43 -3.23
C TYR A 176 -14.12 -14.11 -4.07
N GLY A 177 -14.47 -14.54 -5.28
CA GLY A 177 -13.53 -15.19 -6.20
C GLY A 177 -13.11 -16.62 -5.82
N VAL A 178 -13.45 -17.06 -4.62
CA VAL A 178 -13.13 -18.37 -4.04
C VAL A 178 -14.30 -18.88 -3.19
N SER A 179 -14.36 -20.19 -2.93
CA SER A 179 -15.32 -20.75 -1.97
C SER A 179 -15.07 -20.20 -0.56
N LYS A 180 -16.16 -19.96 0.17
CA LYS A 180 -16.07 -19.55 1.58
C LYS A 180 -15.29 -20.58 2.39
N ASN A 181 -14.32 -20.11 3.16
CA ASN A 181 -13.53 -20.96 4.06
C ASN A 181 -13.20 -20.15 5.33
N LEU A 182 -13.98 -20.38 6.39
CA LEU A 182 -13.81 -19.64 7.64
C LEU A 182 -12.45 -19.88 8.29
N LEU A 183 -11.91 -21.11 8.24
CA LEU A 183 -10.61 -21.41 8.82
C LEU A 183 -9.49 -20.63 8.12
N ALA A 184 -9.48 -20.64 6.79
CA ALA A 184 -8.52 -19.87 6.00
C ALA A 184 -8.70 -18.36 6.21
N ALA A 185 -9.95 -17.88 6.22
CA ALA A 185 -10.26 -16.48 6.49
C ALA A 185 -9.67 -16.01 7.83
N PHE A 186 -9.93 -16.76 8.90
CA PHE A 186 -9.43 -16.44 10.22
C PHE A 186 -7.91 -16.51 10.34
N TYR A 187 -7.30 -17.52 9.73
CA TYR A 187 -5.84 -17.63 9.69
C TYR A 187 -5.24 -16.37 9.06
N CYS A 188 -5.67 -16.03 7.84
CA CYS A 188 -5.18 -14.86 7.12
C CYS A 188 -5.46 -13.54 7.86
N LEU A 189 -6.69 -13.32 8.34
CA LEU A 189 -7.05 -12.07 9.02
C LEU A 189 -6.34 -11.91 10.36
N THR A 190 -6.20 -12.98 11.15
CA THR A 190 -5.57 -12.91 12.46
C THR A 190 -4.08 -12.63 12.34
N GLU A 191 -3.38 -13.39 11.50
CA GLU A 191 -1.94 -13.18 11.29
C GLU A 191 -1.66 -11.78 10.71
N ALA A 192 -2.46 -11.36 9.72
CA ALA A 192 -2.30 -10.04 9.14
C ALA A 192 -2.55 -8.91 10.16
N ALA A 193 -3.61 -9.04 10.97
CA ALA A 193 -3.96 -8.07 11.99
C ALA A 193 -2.90 -7.97 13.10
N GLU A 194 -2.31 -9.09 13.52
CA GLU A 194 -1.22 -9.14 14.51
C GLU A 194 0.05 -8.44 14.01
N ARG A 195 0.36 -8.60 12.72
CA ARG A 195 1.47 -7.92 12.04
C ARG A 195 1.17 -6.46 11.66
N GLY A 196 0.01 -5.94 12.03
CA GLY A 196 -0.33 -4.52 11.92
C GLY A 196 -1.18 -4.13 10.70
N ASN A 197 -1.66 -5.09 9.91
CA ASN A 197 -2.55 -4.80 8.79
C ASN A 197 -3.88 -4.20 9.29
N VAL A 198 -4.10 -2.92 8.98
CA VAL A 198 -5.23 -2.15 9.51
C VAL A 198 -6.57 -2.59 8.90
N TYR A 199 -6.56 -3.03 7.64
CA TYR A 199 -7.74 -3.54 6.95
C TYR A 199 -8.22 -4.85 7.60
N ALA A 200 -7.30 -5.77 7.88
CA ALA A 200 -7.59 -7.02 8.59
C ALA A 200 -8.07 -6.76 10.04
N GLN A 201 -7.45 -5.82 10.76
CA GLN A 201 -7.89 -5.46 12.12
C GLN A 201 -9.34 -4.96 12.15
N GLY A 202 -9.71 -4.06 11.24
CA GLY A 202 -11.07 -3.54 11.14
C GLY A 202 -12.10 -4.63 10.88
N HIS A 203 -11.86 -5.47 9.87
CA HIS A 203 -12.78 -6.55 9.51
C HIS A 203 -12.88 -7.66 10.57
N LEU A 204 -11.78 -8.02 11.21
CA LEU A 204 -11.81 -9.00 12.29
C LEU A 204 -12.56 -8.46 13.52
N ALA A 205 -12.47 -7.16 13.80
CA ALA A 205 -13.28 -6.52 14.83
C ALA A 205 -14.78 -6.52 14.47
N ALA A 206 -15.12 -6.23 13.21
CA ALA A 206 -16.50 -6.31 12.71
C ALA A 206 -17.06 -7.73 12.84
N TYR A 207 -16.29 -8.74 12.43
CA TYR A 207 -16.66 -10.14 12.55
C TYR A 207 -16.95 -10.52 14.01
N TYR A 208 -16.04 -10.18 14.94
CA TYR A 208 -16.24 -10.47 16.36
C TYR A 208 -17.48 -9.77 16.92
N TYR A 209 -17.76 -8.55 16.46
CA TYR A 209 -18.96 -7.83 16.87
C TYR A 209 -20.24 -8.55 16.42
N GLN A 210 -20.34 -8.92 15.15
CA GLN A 210 -21.48 -9.63 14.56
C GLN A 210 -21.74 -10.98 15.25
N HIS A 211 -20.68 -11.65 15.70
CA HIS A 211 -20.77 -12.92 16.44
C HIS A 211 -20.84 -12.75 17.96
N LYS A 212 -21.16 -11.54 18.43
CA LYS A 212 -21.40 -11.22 19.85
C LYS A 212 -20.19 -11.42 20.77
N LEU A 213 -18.98 -11.52 20.20
CA LEU A 213 -17.71 -11.57 20.92
C LEU A 213 -17.24 -10.15 21.27
N TYR A 214 -18.10 -9.39 21.95
CA TYR A 214 -17.97 -7.94 22.06
C TYR A 214 -16.69 -7.47 22.76
N THR A 215 -16.21 -8.19 23.78
CA THR A 215 -14.95 -7.85 24.44
C THR A 215 -13.77 -7.98 23.47
N ARG A 216 -13.73 -9.03 22.64
CA ARG A 216 -12.68 -9.19 21.62
C ARG A 216 -12.79 -8.13 20.54
N ALA A 217 -14.01 -7.88 20.06
CA ALA A 217 -14.28 -6.83 19.08
C ALA A 217 -13.79 -5.47 19.57
N ALA A 218 -14.15 -5.09 20.81
CA ALA A 218 -13.75 -3.84 21.43
C ALA A 218 -12.23 -3.70 21.60
N LEU A 219 -11.57 -4.73 22.11
CA LEU A 219 -10.12 -4.70 22.33
C LEU A 219 -9.33 -4.59 21.01
N LEU A 220 -9.76 -5.31 19.98
CA LEU A 220 -9.14 -5.23 18.66
C LEU A 220 -9.41 -3.87 18.00
N ALA A 221 -10.66 -3.43 17.99
CA ALA A 221 -11.05 -2.14 17.41
C ALA A 221 -10.38 -0.94 18.10
N LYS A 222 -10.10 -1.04 19.41
CA LYS A 222 -9.33 -0.03 20.14
C LYS A 222 -7.92 0.16 19.57
N ARG A 223 -7.29 -0.91 19.03
CA ARG A 223 -5.96 -0.80 18.41
C ARG A 223 -5.98 0.11 17.19
N VAL A 224 -7.09 0.15 16.46
CA VAL A 224 -7.28 0.96 15.27
C VAL A 224 -7.42 2.46 15.60
N CYS A 225 -7.85 2.79 16.82
CA CYS A 225 -8.06 4.18 17.26
C CYS A 225 -6.77 5.02 17.27
N LYS A 226 -5.60 4.38 17.38
CA LYS A 226 -4.28 5.02 17.41
C LYS A 226 -3.79 5.48 16.04
N TYR A 227 -4.40 5.00 14.96
CA TYR A 227 -4.02 5.39 13.60
C TYR A 227 -4.67 6.73 13.29
N GLU A 228 -3.83 7.75 13.08
CA GLU A 228 -4.25 9.12 12.79
C GLU A 228 -3.74 9.58 11.43
N ASP A 229 -2.47 9.27 11.13
CA ASP A 229 -1.84 9.64 9.88
C ASP A 229 -1.87 8.48 8.86
N VAL A 230 -2.86 8.51 7.99
CA VAL A 230 -3.01 7.54 6.89
C VAL A 230 -1.82 7.60 5.93
N SER A 231 -1.30 8.79 5.66
CA SER A 231 -0.19 8.98 4.71
C SER A 231 1.11 8.38 5.25
N ALA A 232 1.39 8.56 6.54
CA ALA A 232 2.54 7.93 7.18
C ALA A 232 2.43 6.40 7.19
N ILE A 233 1.24 5.85 7.46
CA ILE A 233 1.02 4.39 7.39
C ILE A 233 1.21 3.90 5.95
N ALA A 234 0.66 4.59 4.96
CA ALA A 234 0.83 4.24 3.55
C ALA A 234 2.29 4.25 3.12
N LYS A 235 3.06 5.28 3.53
CA LYS A 235 4.51 5.35 3.25
C LYS A 235 5.29 4.22 3.92
N PHE A 236 4.95 3.88 5.16
CA PHE A 236 5.65 2.82 5.92
C PHE A 236 5.30 1.41 5.44
N THR A 237 4.05 1.17 5.06
CA THR A 237 3.55 -0.18 4.69
C THR A 237 3.53 -0.43 3.19
N GLY A 238 3.57 0.61 2.36
CA GLY A 238 3.29 0.51 0.92
C GLY A 238 1.82 0.23 0.60
N CYS A 239 0.94 0.17 1.61
CA CYS A 239 -0.49 -0.09 1.42
C CYS A 239 -1.21 1.13 0.86
N ASP A 240 -2.18 0.87 -0.01
CA ASP A 240 -3.01 1.92 -0.58
C ASP A 240 -3.78 2.68 0.54
N PRO A 241 -3.66 4.03 0.59
CA PRO A 241 -4.35 4.86 1.58
C PRO A 241 -5.85 4.60 1.70
N GLU A 242 -6.53 4.21 0.62
CA GLU A 242 -7.95 3.90 0.62
C GLU A 242 -8.26 2.68 1.51
N TYR A 243 -7.49 1.61 1.40
CA TYR A 243 -7.71 0.40 2.21
C TYR A 243 -7.38 0.63 3.68
N ILE A 244 -6.35 1.44 3.97
CA ILE A 244 -6.05 1.90 5.32
C ILE A 244 -7.27 2.67 5.88
N ARG A 245 -7.80 3.66 5.14
CA ARG A 245 -9.00 4.43 5.54
C ARG A 245 -10.20 3.52 5.81
N LYS A 246 -10.49 2.57 4.91
CA LYS A 246 -11.59 1.62 5.06
C LYS A 246 -11.41 0.78 6.33
N GLY A 247 -10.22 0.21 6.55
CA GLY A 247 -9.91 -0.56 7.75
C GLY A 247 -10.10 0.25 9.04
N ILE A 248 -9.61 1.49 9.04
CA ILE A 248 -9.77 2.41 10.17
C ILE A 248 -11.25 2.70 10.43
N ALA A 249 -12.00 3.09 9.41
CA ALA A 249 -13.41 3.41 9.52
C ALA A 249 -14.23 2.24 10.08
N ILE A 250 -14.01 1.01 9.58
CA ILE A 250 -14.69 -0.20 10.08
C ILE A 250 -14.38 -0.41 11.57
N GLY A 251 -13.11 -0.36 11.96
CA GLY A 251 -12.69 -0.53 13.34
C GLY A 251 -13.31 0.52 14.27
N LEU A 252 -13.20 1.79 13.89
CA LEU A 252 -13.77 2.91 14.65
C LEU A 252 -15.29 2.80 14.83
N PHE A 253 -16.01 2.42 13.77
CA PHE A 253 -17.46 2.21 13.83
C PHE A 253 -17.84 1.14 14.84
N HIS A 254 -17.18 -0.02 14.82
CA HIS A 254 -17.50 -1.11 15.74
C HIS A 254 -17.05 -0.80 17.18
N TYR A 255 -15.97 -0.05 17.36
CA TYR A 255 -15.58 0.46 18.68
C TYR A 255 -16.64 1.43 19.24
N ALA A 256 -17.12 2.35 18.41
CA ALA A 256 -18.20 3.26 18.76
C ALA A 256 -19.49 2.50 19.13
N ARG A 257 -19.83 1.43 18.41
CA ARG A 257 -20.96 0.55 18.75
C ARG A 257 -20.80 -0.13 20.09
N CYS A 258 -19.61 -0.63 20.41
CA CYS A 258 -19.33 -1.22 21.72
C CYS A 258 -19.52 -0.20 22.85
N LEU A 259 -19.03 1.02 22.68
CA LEU A 259 -19.19 2.11 23.66
C LEU A 259 -20.65 2.57 23.77
N GLN A 260 -21.36 2.74 22.66
CA GLN A 260 -22.75 3.20 22.64
C GLN A 260 -23.67 2.26 23.43
N LEU A 261 -23.47 0.95 23.27
CA LEU A 261 -24.34 -0.08 23.83
C LEU A 261 -23.81 -0.73 25.12
N GLY A 262 -22.62 -0.34 25.59
CA GLY A 262 -21.99 -1.01 26.74
C GLY A 262 -21.65 -2.48 26.45
N ARG A 263 -21.32 -2.82 25.20
CA ARG A 263 -21.03 -4.19 24.77
C ARG A 263 -19.54 -4.45 24.87
N GLY A 264 -19.15 -5.27 25.85
CA GLY A 264 -17.73 -5.60 26.10
C GLY A 264 -16.91 -4.43 26.68
N LEU A 265 -17.52 -3.28 26.92
CA LEU A 265 -16.96 -2.08 27.52
C LEU A 265 -18.03 -1.40 28.39
N THR A 266 -17.60 -0.53 29.30
CA THR A 266 -18.52 0.40 29.98
C THR A 266 -19.16 1.33 28.95
N GLN A 267 -20.48 1.51 29.05
CA GLN A 267 -21.21 2.40 28.16
C GLN A 267 -20.68 3.83 28.25
N ASN A 268 -20.45 4.46 27.10
CA ASN A 268 -20.05 5.86 27.00
C ASN A 268 -20.53 6.44 25.65
N THR A 269 -21.66 7.14 25.68
CA THR A 269 -22.33 7.68 24.49
C THR A 269 -21.58 8.87 23.88
N GLU A 270 -20.92 9.69 24.69
CA GLU A 270 -20.10 10.82 24.22
C GLU A 270 -18.89 10.34 23.42
N LYS A 271 -18.12 9.38 23.98
CA LYS A 271 -16.99 8.77 23.26
C LYS A 271 -17.47 8.01 22.03
N ALA A 272 -18.61 7.34 22.10
CA ALA A 272 -19.19 6.67 20.93
C ALA A 272 -19.45 7.67 19.80
N LEU A 273 -20.06 8.83 20.09
CA LEU A 273 -20.29 9.88 19.10
C LEU A 273 -18.98 10.38 18.48
N HIS A 274 -17.95 10.63 19.30
CA HIS A 274 -16.63 11.02 18.82
C HIS A 274 -16.06 10.02 17.80
N TYR A 275 -16.12 8.72 18.09
CA TYR A 275 -15.59 7.69 17.19
C TYR A 275 -16.46 7.44 15.95
N TYR A 276 -17.78 7.62 16.02
CA TYR A 276 -18.61 7.64 14.81
C TYR A 276 -18.24 8.79 13.88
N THR A 277 -18.07 10.00 14.42
CA THR A 277 -17.62 11.15 13.64
C THR A 277 -16.27 10.87 12.99
N LYS A 278 -15.31 10.34 13.76
CA LYS A 278 -13.99 9.98 13.22
C LYS A 278 -14.09 8.91 12.11
N ALA A 279 -14.96 7.89 12.28
CA ALA A 279 -15.19 6.88 11.26
C ALA A 279 -15.80 7.47 9.96
N ALA A 280 -16.80 8.35 10.09
CA ALA A 280 -17.44 9.02 8.96
C ALA A 280 -16.48 9.94 8.19
N LEU A 281 -15.60 10.65 8.90
CA LEU A 281 -14.56 11.48 8.28
C LEU A 281 -13.49 10.63 7.59
N MET A 282 -13.16 9.46 8.15
CA MET A 282 -12.14 8.58 7.61
C MET A 282 -12.58 7.89 6.30
N SER A 283 -13.82 7.40 6.24
CA SER A 283 -14.40 6.85 5.02
C SER A 283 -15.92 7.01 5.03
N PRO A 284 -16.45 8.06 4.37
CA PRO A 284 -17.90 8.33 4.33
C PRO A 284 -18.71 7.19 3.71
N GLU A 285 -18.18 6.56 2.66
CA GLU A 285 -18.81 5.44 1.96
C GLU A 285 -18.99 4.23 2.87
N VAL A 286 -17.89 3.75 3.47
CA VAL A 286 -17.93 2.62 4.41
C VAL A 286 -18.83 2.92 5.60
N PHE A 287 -18.76 4.13 6.14
CA PHE A 287 -19.62 4.52 7.25
C PHE A 287 -21.10 4.44 6.86
N LYS A 288 -21.46 4.94 5.68
CA LYS A 288 -22.82 4.86 5.14
C LYS A 288 -23.26 3.40 4.99
N ASP A 289 -22.42 2.54 4.42
CA ASP A 289 -22.75 1.11 4.23
C ASP A 289 -22.99 0.42 5.57
N LEU A 290 -22.13 0.64 6.57
CA LEU A 290 -22.31 0.11 7.91
C LEU A 290 -23.58 0.64 8.58
N GLN A 291 -23.91 1.92 8.42
CA GLN A 291 -25.19 2.45 8.92
C GLN A 291 -26.38 1.79 8.23
N MET A 292 -26.30 1.53 6.91
CA MET A 292 -27.36 0.81 6.20
C MET A 292 -27.50 -0.62 6.71
N ASP A 293 -26.41 -1.35 6.90
CA ASP A 293 -26.43 -2.69 7.46
C ASP A 293 -27.08 -2.73 8.84
N LEU A 294 -26.84 -1.70 9.67
CA LEU A 294 -27.50 -1.55 10.96
C LEU A 294 -29.02 -1.35 10.81
N ILE A 295 -29.44 -0.45 9.91
CA ILE A 295 -30.87 -0.14 9.67
C ILE A 295 -31.61 -1.36 9.13
N TYR A 296 -30.99 -2.13 8.24
CA TYR A 296 -31.58 -3.32 7.63
C TYR A 296 -31.40 -4.59 8.47
N GLY A 297 -30.84 -4.51 9.67
CA GLY A 297 -30.68 -5.66 10.58
C GLY A 297 -29.69 -6.72 10.08
N ARG A 298 -28.70 -6.33 9.27
CA ARG A 298 -27.65 -7.19 8.72
C ARG A 298 -26.39 -7.27 9.60
N MET A 299 -26.45 -6.68 10.80
CA MET A 299 -25.33 -6.47 11.71
C MET A 299 -25.58 -7.00 13.12
#